data_AF-A0A7R9BCC8-F1
#
_entry.id   AF-A0A7R9BCC8-F1
#
_cell.length_a   1.000
_cell.length_b   1.000
_cell.length_c   1.000
_cell.angle_alpha   90.00
_cell.angle_beta   90.00
_cell.angle_gamma   90.00
#
_symmetry.space_group_name_H-M   'P 1'
#
loop_
_entity.id
_entity.type
_entity.pdbx_description
1 polymer ?
#
loop_
_entity_poly.entity_id
_entity_poly.type
_entity_poly.pdbx_seq_one_letter_code
_entity_poly.pdbx_strand_id
1 'polypeptide(L)'
;MQSHGRSSLQINGPPLSQGDNRATSPIPPNGNVMPATEKNLKGGDNDSDSNSDEDEVIGDAGKKDLMSMAEMKRKQTTSIVLMGVIGAEFGQELEPIRKKEEVSLYPQANDGKQVQEGFGIAQALARQTTQALSYLLLAPPSPGLPPYSALRRSAVDLIGRGFPVWEPHLEVSKVLLGLLELCAADADKLAPSMEYGLPLTPVADMCRTSRHALLLVATARPQVFITTLAREVARYNTLQQNAQTLNVNLSASVLARAKADMLRVLSKLFETRQLEVVNLMVEVMDIVLHCIDTGHLRAKTLQEVFPTICRFPMVAHCLQTRRIAVGAQNGQLALYELKGSKCQSIPAHVAGITACAFAHDGKFLATYSQSEARLSFWQTSSGMFGLGNTQTKCVKSFSTAPVPEIVRLNPLRTARLVWINARTIALLMPDGSESRFSV
;
A
#
# COMPACT_ATOMS: atom_id res chain seq x y z
N MET A 1 -4.63 -82.55 2.77
CA MET A 1 -3.26 -82.24 3.25
C MET A 1 -3.25 -80.79 3.71
N GLN A 2 -2.81 -80.35 4.88
CA GLN A 2 -2.62 -80.93 6.22
C GLN A 2 -2.26 -79.71 7.11
N SER A 3 -3.12 -79.39 8.09
CA SER A 3 -2.95 -78.70 9.39
C SER A 3 -1.73 -77.85 9.82
N HIS A 4 -2.04 -76.97 10.81
CA HIS A 4 -1.25 -76.22 11.82
C HIS A 4 -0.92 -74.75 11.46
N GLY A 5 -1.18 -73.70 12.24
CA GLY A 5 -1.78 -73.50 13.57
C GLY A 5 -1.63 -72.03 14.05
N ARG A 6 -2.33 -71.67 15.16
CA ARG A 6 -2.11 -70.57 16.15
C ARG A 6 -2.23 -69.09 15.72
N SER A 7 -3.15 -68.33 16.35
CA SER A 7 -2.93 -67.35 17.47
C SER A 7 -2.84 -65.90 16.92
N SER A 8 -3.44 -64.82 17.43
CA SER A 8 -4.01 -64.43 18.74
C SER A 8 -4.71 -63.08 18.56
N LEU A 9 -5.90 -62.88 19.15
CA LEU A 9 -6.58 -61.58 19.31
C LEU A 9 -7.15 -61.57 20.72
N GLN A 10 -6.61 -60.70 21.58
CA GLN A 10 -7.11 -60.50 22.94
C GLN A 10 -7.40 -59.01 23.12
N ILE A 11 -8.68 -58.71 23.27
CA ILE A 11 -9.24 -57.43 23.69
C ILE A 11 -9.62 -57.63 25.15
N ASN A 12 -9.03 -56.87 26.06
CA ASN A 12 -9.52 -56.71 27.44
C ASN A 12 -9.20 -55.27 27.87
N GLY A 13 -10.24 -54.52 28.25
CA GLY A 13 -10.10 -53.18 28.82
C GLY A 13 -9.68 -53.22 30.30
N PRO A 14 -9.51 -52.05 30.92
CA PRO A 14 -9.76 -51.94 32.36
C PRO A 14 -10.59 -50.69 32.76
N PRO A 15 -11.22 -50.72 33.95
CA PRO A 15 -11.98 -49.61 34.54
C PRO A 15 -11.17 -48.76 35.55
N LEU A 16 -11.64 -47.52 35.73
CA LEU A 16 -11.68 -46.64 36.94
C LEU A 16 -10.67 -46.81 38.10
N SER A 17 -9.88 -45.74 38.34
CA SER A 17 -10.05 -44.77 39.47
C SER A 17 -8.78 -44.37 40.26
N GLN A 18 -8.81 -43.10 40.68
CA GLN A 18 -8.09 -42.40 41.77
C GLN A 18 -6.58 -42.08 41.63
N GLY A 19 -6.25 -40.81 41.90
CA GLY A 19 -4.91 -40.39 42.29
C GLY A 19 -4.53 -38.99 41.82
N ASP A 20 -4.76 -38.00 42.67
CA ASP A 20 -4.15 -36.67 42.65
C ASP A 20 -2.64 -36.69 42.36
N ASN A 21 -2.14 -35.78 41.51
CA ASN A 21 -1.23 -34.71 41.98
C ASN A 21 -0.65 -33.84 40.85
N ARG A 22 -0.61 -32.55 41.18
CA ARG A 22 0.19 -31.47 40.59
C ARG A 22 1.69 -31.76 40.60
N ALA A 23 2.38 -31.33 39.53
CA ALA A 23 3.77 -30.84 39.50
C ALA A 23 4.04 -30.32 38.06
N THR A 24 4.80 -29.29 37.71
CA THR A 24 5.62 -28.29 38.40
C THR A 24 6.10 -27.32 37.31
N SER A 25 6.03 -26.01 37.55
CA SER A 25 6.78 -24.99 36.78
C SER A 25 8.03 -24.59 37.59
N PRO A 26 9.19 -24.31 36.96
CA PRO A 26 10.39 -23.94 37.70
C PRO A 26 10.44 -22.44 38.04
N ILE A 27 11.03 -22.19 39.20
CA ILE A 27 11.26 -20.94 39.93
C ILE A 27 12.60 -20.30 39.50
N PRO A 28 12.79 -18.96 39.60
CA PRO A 28 14.09 -18.34 39.89
C PRO A 28 14.22 -17.92 41.39
N PRO A 29 15.42 -17.95 41.98
CA PRO A 29 15.60 -18.09 43.44
C PRO A 29 15.52 -16.79 44.27
N ASN A 30 15.14 -17.01 45.55
CA ASN A 30 15.37 -16.28 46.83
C ASN A 30 16.33 -15.08 46.85
N GLY A 31 16.23 -14.08 47.73
CA GLY A 31 15.50 -13.84 49.00
C GLY A 31 15.96 -12.45 49.51
N ASN A 32 15.21 -11.68 50.32
CA ASN A 32 15.00 -11.89 51.76
C ASN A 32 13.88 -10.97 52.30
N VAL A 33 13.18 -11.50 53.29
CA VAL A 33 12.01 -11.03 54.09
C VAL A 33 12.46 -10.04 55.19
N MET A 34 11.81 -8.87 55.42
CA MET A 34 10.70 -8.52 56.36
C MET A 34 10.95 -8.79 57.87
N PRO A 35 10.35 -8.07 58.88
CA PRO A 35 8.89 -7.83 59.07
C PRO A 35 8.50 -6.41 59.64
N ALA A 36 7.34 -5.82 59.32
CA ALA A 36 6.01 -5.83 59.98
C ALA A 36 5.91 -5.28 61.43
N THR A 37 5.06 -4.25 61.66
CA THR A 37 4.12 -4.15 62.82
C THR A 37 3.08 -3.03 62.65
N GLU A 38 1.91 -3.28 63.25
CA GLU A 38 0.60 -2.64 63.15
C GLU A 38 0.46 -1.31 63.93
N LYS A 39 -0.52 -0.45 63.56
CA LYS A 39 -1.69 -0.05 64.41
C LYS A 39 -2.54 1.11 63.85
N ASN A 40 -3.83 0.82 63.69
CA ASN A 40 -5.05 1.53 64.12
C ASN A 40 -5.24 3.07 64.02
N LEU A 41 -6.33 3.42 63.31
CA LEU A 41 -7.51 4.25 63.70
C LEU A 41 -7.29 5.64 64.36
N LYS A 42 -7.73 6.72 63.67
CA LYS A 42 -8.90 7.57 64.02
C LYS A 42 -8.89 8.88 63.19
N GLY A 43 -10.08 9.36 62.86
CA GLY A 43 -10.31 10.61 62.13
C GLY A 43 -10.21 11.88 62.97
N GLY A 44 -10.37 13.02 62.29
CA GLY A 44 -10.51 14.35 62.86
C GLY A 44 -10.27 15.42 61.80
N ASP A 45 -11.27 16.26 61.58
CA ASP A 45 -11.25 17.46 60.72
C ASP A 45 -10.28 18.56 61.22
N ASN A 46 -10.07 19.52 60.32
CA ASN A 46 -9.66 20.94 60.48
C ASN A 46 -8.19 21.37 60.32
N ASP A 47 -8.04 22.22 59.30
CA ASP A 47 -7.41 23.55 59.27
C ASP A 47 -5.94 23.76 58.89
N SER A 48 -5.82 24.65 57.88
CA SER A 48 -4.90 25.78 57.73
C SER A 48 -3.52 25.58 57.10
N ASP A 49 -3.37 26.28 55.96
CA ASP A 49 -2.25 27.14 55.55
C ASP A 49 -0.81 26.66 55.72
N SER A 50 -0.19 26.31 54.60
CA SER A 50 0.97 27.04 54.08
C SER A 50 1.48 26.35 52.81
N ASN A 51 1.16 26.89 51.62
CA ASN A 51 2.00 26.66 50.45
C ASN A 51 2.50 28.02 49.99
N SER A 52 3.77 28.22 50.28
CA SER A 52 4.62 29.33 49.88
C SER A 52 4.56 29.56 48.38
N ASP A 53 4.23 30.80 48.03
CA ASP A 53 4.39 31.39 46.70
C ASP A 53 5.84 31.27 46.23
N GLU A 54 6.09 30.38 45.27
CA GLU A 54 7.20 30.53 44.34
C GLU A 54 6.63 30.99 42.99
N ASP A 55 6.14 32.23 42.98
CA ASP A 55 5.90 32.97 41.75
C ASP A 55 7.26 33.28 41.10
N GLU A 56 7.67 32.47 40.12
CA GLU A 56 8.69 32.89 39.16
C GLU A 56 8.19 34.15 38.44
N VAL A 57 8.77 35.29 38.83
CA VAL A 57 8.48 36.61 38.27
C VAL A 57 8.97 36.68 36.81
N ILE A 58 8.14 36.22 35.87
CA ILE A 58 8.24 36.63 34.47
C ILE A 58 7.72 38.08 34.40
N GLY A 59 8.62 39.05 34.26
CA GLY A 59 8.28 40.47 34.15
C GLY A 59 7.30 40.77 33.00
N ASP A 60 6.52 41.86 33.15
CA ASP A 60 5.45 42.28 32.23
C ASP A 60 5.91 42.41 30.75
N ALA A 61 7.18 42.78 30.52
CA ALA A 61 7.79 42.80 29.19
C ALA A 61 7.96 41.40 28.57
N GLY A 62 8.40 40.42 29.36
CA GLY A 62 8.52 39.02 28.92
C GLY A 62 7.17 38.38 28.61
N LYS A 63 6.12 38.74 29.36
CA LYS A 63 4.74 38.30 29.07
C LYS A 63 4.21 38.91 27.76
N LYS A 64 4.49 40.19 27.47
CA LYS A 64 4.12 40.85 26.20
C LYS A 64 4.85 40.25 24.99
N ASP A 65 6.13 39.95 25.12
CA ASP A 65 6.91 39.34 24.04
C ASP A 65 6.48 37.89 23.76
N LEU A 66 6.20 37.11 24.81
CA LEU A 66 5.64 35.76 24.67
C LEU A 66 4.24 35.78 24.03
N MET A 67 3.39 36.73 24.40
CA MET A 67 2.05 36.90 23.83
C MET A 67 2.13 37.33 22.35
N SER A 68 3.07 38.20 22.01
CA SER A 68 3.36 38.64 20.63
C SER A 68 3.84 37.47 19.76
N MET A 69 4.75 36.64 20.26
CA MET A 69 5.22 35.44 19.53
C MET A 69 4.10 34.40 19.36
N ALA A 70 3.27 34.19 20.38
CA ALA A 70 2.11 33.29 20.30
C ALA A 70 1.09 33.78 19.27
N GLU A 71 0.83 35.09 19.22
CA GLU A 71 -0.03 35.72 18.23
C GLU A 71 0.53 35.59 16.80
N MET A 72 1.84 35.81 16.63
CA MET A 72 2.51 35.64 15.34
C MET A 72 2.43 34.18 14.86
N LYS A 73 2.64 33.20 15.75
CA LYS A 73 2.48 31.77 15.44
C LYS A 73 1.05 31.41 15.04
N ARG A 74 0.05 32.00 15.72
CA ARG A 74 -1.37 31.82 15.38
C ARG A 74 -1.70 32.42 14.01
N LYS A 75 -1.22 33.64 13.71
CA LYS A 75 -1.37 34.28 12.40
C LYS A 75 -0.75 33.43 11.30
N GLN A 76 0.48 32.96 11.49
CA GLN A 76 1.17 32.07 10.55
C GLN A 76 0.40 30.77 10.30
N THR A 77 -0.07 30.13 11.38
CA THR A 77 -0.88 28.90 11.29
C THR A 77 -2.15 29.12 10.47
N THR A 78 -2.85 30.23 10.76
CA THR A 78 -4.08 30.60 10.05
C THR A 78 -3.79 30.85 8.58
N SER A 79 -2.71 31.57 8.25
CA SER A 79 -2.30 31.80 6.86
C SER A 79 -1.98 30.51 6.11
N ILE A 80 -1.25 29.57 6.71
CA ILE A 80 -0.94 28.27 6.09
C ILE A 80 -2.22 27.50 5.78
N VAL A 81 -3.15 27.43 6.74
CA VAL A 81 -4.43 26.72 6.55
C VAL A 81 -5.27 27.40 5.47
N LEU A 82 -5.41 28.72 5.50
CA LEU A 82 -6.19 29.46 4.48
C LEU A 82 -5.61 29.27 3.08
N MET A 83 -4.30 29.40 2.91
CA MET A 83 -3.65 29.19 1.61
C MET A 83 -3.76 27.74 1.15
N GLY A 84 -3.65 26.79 2.08
CA GLY A 84 -3.85 25.38 1.79
C GLY A 84 -5.27 25.05 1.36
N VAL A 85 -6.30 25.62 2.01
CA VAL A 85 -7.70 25.47 1.60
C VAL A 85 -7.92 26.05 0.21
N ILE A 86 -7.44 27.28 -0.04
CA ILE A 86 -7.60 27.94 -1.34
C ILE A 86 -6.94 27.11 -2.44
N GLY A 87 -5.70 26.66 -2.25
CA GLY A 87 -5.03 25.86 -3.27
C GLY A 87 -5.64 24.46 -3.42
N ALA A 88 -6.17 23.85 -2.36
CA ALA A 88 -6.81 22.55 -2.45
C ALA A 88 -8.17 22.58 -3.18
N GLU A 89 -8.97 23.64 -2.98
CA GLU A 89 -10.30 23.77 -3.57
C GLU A 89 -10.26 24.44 -4.95
N PHE A 90 -9.40 25.45 -5.16
CA PHE A 90 -9.40 26.29 -6.37
C PHE A 90 -8.10 26.22 -7.18
N GLY A 91 -7.05 25.55 -6.69
CA GLY A 91 -5.72 25.61 -7.31
C GLY A 91 -5.64 25.06 -8.74
N GLN A 92 -6.55 24.16 -9.13
CA GLN A 92 -6.60 23.63 -10.50
C GLN A 92 -7.25 24.60 -11.50
N GLU A 93 -8.13 25.49 -11.05
CA GLU A 93 -8.77 26.53 -11.89
C GLU A 93 -7.85 27.75 -12.08
N LEU A 94 -6.83 27.88 -11.22
CA LEU A 94 -5.90 29.00 -11.18
C LEU A 94 -4.64 28.79 -12.03
N GLU A 95 -4.44 27.61 -12.63
CA GLU A 95 -3.41 27.47 -13.66
C GLU A 95 -3.84 28.24 -14.92
N PRO A 96 -2.95 29.06 -15.52
CA PRO A 96 -3.34 29.89 -16.64
C PRO A 96 -3.78 29.01 -17.81
N ILE A 97 -4.92 29.36 -18.40
CA ILE A 97 -5.39 28.93 -19.71
C ILE A 97 -4.28 29.23 -20.74
N ARG A 98 -3.29 28.35 -20.88
CA ARG A 98 -2.24 28.42 -21.89
C ARG A 98 -1.97 27.03 -22.45
N LYS A 99 -2.91 26.59 -23.29
CA LYS A 99 -2.70 25.98 -24.62
C LYS A 99 -4.02 25.36 -25.11
N LYS A 100 -5.00 26.20 -25.43
CA LYS A 100 -5.85 25.95 -26.60
C LYS A 100 -5.35 26.93 -27.65
N GLU A 101 -4.82 26.40 -28.74
CA GLU A 101 -4.48 27.15 -29.93
C GLU A 101 -5.75 27.87 -30.42
N GLU A 102 -5.80 29.18 -30.28
CA GLU A 102 -6.64 30.01 -31.13
C GLU A 102 -5.74 30.63 -32.20
N VAL A 103 -5.82 30.07 -33.40
CA VAL A 103 -5.41 30.74 -34.63
C VAL A 103 -6.37 31.92 -34.81
N SER A 104 -6.01 33.09 -34.29
CA SER A 104 -6.72 34.34 -34.57
C SER A 104 -6.15 34.97 -35.83
N LEU A 105 -7.01 35.16 -36.83
CA LEU A 105 -6.73 35.67 -38.17
C LEU A 105 -6.91 37.19 -38.29
N TYR A 106 -6.55 38.01 -37.28
CA TYR A 106 -6.54 39.48 -37.45
C TYR A 106 -5.49 40.16 -36.55
N PRO A 107 -4.67 41.10 -37.07
CA PRO A 107 -3.79 41.91 -36.24
C PRO A 107 -4.58 43.06 -35.64
N GLN A 108 -4.80 43.06 -34.31
CA GLN A 108 -5.34 44.22 -33.61
C GLN A 108 -4.25 44.96 -32.83
N ALA A 109 -4.30 46.27 -33.00
CA ALA A 109 -3.32 47.25 -32.58
C ALA A 109 -3.21 47.34 -31.05
N ASN A 110 -1.97 47.60 -30.65
CA ASN A 110 -1.50 47.79 -29.29
C ASN A 110 -2.15 49.05 -28.69
N ASP A 111 -2.99 48.90 -27.66
CA ASP A 111 -3.46 50.03 -26.87
C ASP A 111 -3.10 49.84 -25.40
N GLY A 112 -2.39 50.83 -24.87
CA GLY A 112 -1.65 50.78 -23.62
C GLY A 112 -2.57 50.78 -22.40
N LYS A 113 -2.84 49.58 -21.87
CA LYS A 113 -3.09 49.37 -20.45
C LYS A 113 -2.26 48.17 -20.01
N GLN A 114 -1.25 48.42 -19.18
CA GLN A 114 -0.62 47.36 -18.40
C GLN A 114 -1.70 46.74 -17.51
N VAL A 115 -2.34 45.69 -18.01
CA VAL A 115 -3.00 44.70 -17.17
C VAL A 115 -1.85 44.08 -16.38
N GLN A 116 -1.74 44.48 -15.12
CA GLN A 116 -0.82 43.87 -14.18
C GLN A 116 -1.11 42.36 -14.19
N GLU A 117 -0.21 41.60 -14.81
CA GLU A 117 -0.22 40.13 -14.84
C GLU A 117 -0.08 39.63 -13.39
N GLY A 118 -1.18 39.68 -12.65
CA GLY A 118 -1.34 38.90 -11.44
C GLY A 118 -1.23 37.43 -11.84
N PHE A 119 -0.48 36.67 -11.04
CA PHE A 119 -0.30 35.21 -11.08
C PHE A 119 1.06 34.64 -11.53
N GLY A 120 2.09 35.46 -11.74
CA GLY A 120 3.48 34.99 -11.50
C GLY A 120 3.75 34.61 -10.02
N ILE A 121 2.88 35.10 -9.13
CA ILE A 121 2.92 34.93 -7.66
C ILE A 121 2.33 33.56 -7.23
N ALA A 122 1.44 32.96 -8.02
CA ALA A 122 0.74 31.74 -7.60
C ALA A 122 1.64 30.52 -7.53
N GLN A 123 2.61 30.38 -8.43
CA GLN A 123 3.56 29.27 -8.38
C GLN A 123 4.51 29.40 -7.16
N ALA A 124 4.96 30.63 -6.86
CA ALA A 124 5.77 30.89 -5.67
C ALA A 124 4.98 30.61 -4.38
N LEU A 125 3.72 31.06 -4.32
CA LEU A 125 2.83 30.85 -3.18
C LEU A 125 2.45 29.37 -3.01
N ALA A 126 2.13 28.67 -4.09
CA ALA A 126 1.85 27.23 -4.08
C ALA A 126 3.06 26.44 -3.59
N ARG A 127 4.28 26.80 -4.05
CA ARG A 127 5.52 26.20 -3.56
C ARG A 127 5.75 26.45 -2.08
N GLN A 128 5.58 27.67 -1.58
CA GLN A 128 5.73 27.99 -0.15
C GLN A 128 4.68 27.27 0.72
N THR A 129 3.43 27.23 0.26
CA THR A 129 2.35 26.51 0.93
C THR A 129 2.65 25.02 0.97
N THR A 130 3.11 24.45 -0.14
CA THR A 130 3.54 23.04 -0.22
C THR A 130 4.68 22.74 0.75
N GLN A 131 5.69 23.62 0.83
CA GLN A 131 6.79 23.48 1.79
C GLN A 131 6.27 23.50 3.24
N ALA A 132 5.37 24.42 3.58
CA ALA A 132 4.79 24.49 4.92
C ALA A 132 3.95 23.24 5.25
N LEU A 133 3.09 22.80 4.34
CA LEU A 133 2.27 21.59 4.52
C LEU A 133 3.13 20.33 4.67
N SER A 134 4.13 20.16 3.81
CA SER A 134 5.05 19.02 3.87
C SER A 134 5.89 19.03 5.16
N TYR A 135 6.33 20.19 5.62
CA TYR A 135 7.00 20.34 6.92
C TYR A 135 6.09 19.91 8.06
N LEU A 136 4.83 20.37 8.09
CA LEU A 136 3.88 20.01 9.14
C LEU A 136 3.61 18.50 9.19
N LEU A 137 3.56 17.84 8.03
CA LEU A 137 3.43 16.39 7.94
C LEU A 137 4.68 15.66 8.45
N LEU A 138 5.86 16.05 8.00
CA LEU A 138 7.10 15.27 8.12
C LEU A 138 7.96 15.64 9.33
N ALA A 139 7.74 16.80 9.95
CA ALA A 139 8.53 17.24 11.09
C ALA A 139 8.38 16.27 12.27
N PRO A 140 9.46 15.93 12.99
CA PRO A 140 9.36 15.08 14.17
C PRO A 140 8.48 15.73 15.25
N PRO A 141 7.84 14.93 16.12
CA PRO A 141 7.05 15.46 17.22
C PRO A 141 7.89 16.36 18.13
N SER A 142 7.35 17.52 18.49
CA SER A 142 7.98 18.46 19.42
C SER A 142 6.92 19.12 20.31
N PRO A 143 7.29 19.77 21.42
CA PRO A 143 6.33 20.51 22.24
C PRO A 143 5.55 21.57 21.43
N GLY A 144 6.19 22.17 20.41
CA GLY A 144 5.58 23.16 19.54
C GLY A 144 4.72 22.59 18.40
N LEU A 145 4.88 21.30 18.08
CA LEU A 145 4.11 20.56 17.08
C LEU A 145 3.94 19.09 17.52
N PRO A 146 2.95 18.80 18.38
CA PRO A 146 2.64 17.44 18.81
C PRO A 146 2.28 16.51 17.63
N PRO A 147 2.44 15.18 17.80
CA PRO A 147 2.26 14.21 16.72
C PRO A 147 0.82 14.18 16.20
N TYR A 148 -0.17 14.41 17.07
CA TYR A 148 -1.59 14.36 16.73
C TYR A 148 -2.28 15.72 16.91
N SER A 149 -1.59 16.80 16.56
CA SER A 149 -2.14 18.16 16.65
C SER A 149 -3.15 18.44 15.54
N ALA A 150 -4.13 19.32 15.81
CA ALA A 150 -5.11 19.77 14.82
C ALA A 150 -4.44 20.43 13.59
N LEU A 151 -3.31 21.12 13.79
CA LEU A 151 -2.54 21.71 12.70
C LEU A 151 -1.95 20.64 11.78
N ARG A 152 -1.30 19.61 12.34
CA ARG A 152 -0.77 18.50 11.53
C ARG A 152 -1.89 17.75 10.79
N ARG A 153 -3.03 17.53 11.47
CA ARG A 153 -4.22 16.91 10.87
C ARG A 153 -4.73 17.73 9.69
N SER A 154 -4.81 19.05 9.84
CA SER A 154 -5.23 19.95 8.76
C SER A 154 -4.27 19.89 7.58
N ALA A 155 -2.95 19.83 7.85
CA ALA A 155 -1.97 19.67 6.78
C ALA A 155 -2.14 18.34 6.01
N VAL A 156 -2.40 17.24 6.72
CA VAL A 156 -2.70 15.93 6.11
C VAL A 156 -3.90 16.00 5.17
N ASP A 157 -5.02 16.58 5.63
CA ASP A 157 -6.24 16.71 4.83
C ASP A 157 -6.01 17.56 3.57
N LEU A 158 -5.35 18.72 3.73
CA LEU A 158 -5.08 19.65 2.63
C LEU A 158 -4.09 19.10 1.60
N ILE A 159 -3.11 18.30 2.03
CA ILE A 159 -2.23 17.55 1.12
C ILE A 159 -3.05 16.58 0.28
N GLY A 160 -3.97 15.83 0.90
CA GLY A 160 -4.83 14.88 0.20
C GLY A 160 -5.73 15.54 -0.84
N ARG A 161 -6.48 16.57 -0.43
CA ARG A 161 -7.46 17.27 -1.29
C ARG A 161 -6.80 18.00 -2.46
N GLY A 162 -5.71 18.72 -2.20
CA GLY A 162 -5.03 19.52 -3.20
C GLY A 162 -3.86 18.81 -3.91
N PHE A 163 -3.74 17.49 -3.78
CA PHE A 163 -2.54 16.78 -4.24
C PHE A 163 -2.07 17.16 -5.66
N PRO A 164 -2.93 17.27 -6.70
CA PRO A 164 -2.48 17.66 -8.04
C PRO A 164 -1.83 19.05 -8.12
N VAL A 165 -2.22 19.97 -7.24
CA VAL A 165 -1.67 21.34 -7.14
C VAL A 165 -0.32 21.32 -6.43
N TRP A 166 -0.19 20.46 -5.42
CA TRP A 166 1.02 20.35 -4.60
C TRP A 166 2.11 19.47 -5.24
N GLU A 167 1.72 18.45 -6.01
CA GLU A 167 2.59 17.42 -6.58
C GLU A 167 3.88 17.97 -7.22
N PRO A 168 3.87 19.01 -8.07
CA PRO A 168 5.09 19.53 -8.70
C PRO A 168 6.13 20.08 -7.72
N HIS A 169 5.73 20.32 -6.47
CA HIS A 169 6.55 20.91 -5.42
C HIS A 169 6.78 19.97 -4.23
N LEU A 170 6.27 18.74 -4.30
CA LEU A 170 6.37 17.74 -3.23
C LEU A 170 7.46 16.71 -3.48
N GLU A 171 8.16 16.33 -2.41
CA GLU A 171 8.84 15.04 -2.36
C GLU A 171 7.81 13.92 -2.10
N VAL A 172 7.15 13.47 -3.17
CA VAL A 172 6.01 12.53 -3.10
C VAL A 172 6.31 11.28 -2.25
N SER A 173 7.51 10.70 -2.38
CA SER A 173 7.92 9.53 -1.58
C SER A 173 7.85 9.80 -0.07
N LYS A 174 8.42 10.91 0.40
CA LYS A 174 8.39 11.28 1.83
C LYS A 174 6.96 11.52 2.30
N VAL A 175 6.15 12.21 1.50
CA VAL A 175 4.73 12.47 1.82
C VAL A 175 3.96 11.17 1.96
N LEU A 176 4.07 10.25 0.99
CA LEU A 176 3.37 8.97 1.04
C LEU A 176 3.79 8.15 2.27
N LEU A 177 5.09 8.09 2.58
CA LEU A 177 5.58 7.42 3.78
C LEU A 177 5.08 8.10 5.06
N GLY A 178 5.06 9.44 5.13
CA GLY A 178 4.51 10.16 6.28
C GLY A 178 3.01 9.91 6.47
N LEU A 179 2.24 9.85 5.38
CA LEU A 179 0.81 9.49 5.44
C LEU A 179 0.62 8.04 5.90
N LEU A 180 1.40 7.10 5.36
CA LEU A 180 1.36 5.68 5.74
C LEU A 180 1.77 5.48 7.21
N GLU A 181 2.73 6.24 7.71
CA GLU A 181 3.16 6.20 9.12
C GLU A 181 2.01 6.59 10.05
N LEU A 182 1.28 7.66 9.71
CA LEU A 182 0.11 8.09 10.48
C LEU A 182 -1.08 7.13 10.35
N CYS A 183 -1.22 6.41 9.22
CA CYS A 183 -2.21 5.34 9.08
C CYS A 183 -1.88 4.15 9.99
N ALA A 184 -0.59 3.81 10.10
CA ALA A 184 -0.07 2.66 10.83
C ALA A 184 0.06 2.87 12.34
N ALA A 185 -0.32 4.05 12.87
CA ALA A 185 -0.48 4.23 14.30
C ALA A 185 -1.51 3.21 14.81
N ASP A 186 -1.29 2.60 15.99
CA ASP A 186 -2.11 1.55 16.63
C ASP A 186 -3.55 2.00 17.00
N ALA A 187 -4.17 2.89 16.22
CA ALA A 187 -5.54 3.38 16.38
C ALA A 187 -6.57 2.24 16.42
N ASP A 188 -6.35 1.14 15.68
CA ASP A 188 -7.26 -0.01 15.68
C ASP A 188 -7.18 -0.82 17.00
N LYS A 189 -6.11 -0.69 17.80
CA LYS A 189 -6.01 -1.25 19.17
C LYS A 189 -6.50 -0.26 20.24
N LEU A 190 -6.47 1.04 19.92
CA LEU A 190 -6.83 2.14 20.83
C LEU A 190 -8.27 2.61 20.66
N ALA A 191 -8.98 2.14 19.64
CA ALA A 191 -10.42 2.29 19.49
C ALA A 191 -11.10 1.06 20.12
N PRO A 192 -11.56 1.11 21.38
CA PRO A 192 -12.55 0.14 21.85
C PRO A 192 -13.74 0.16 20.87
N SER A 193 -14.44 -0.98 20.79
CA SER A 193 -15.60 -1.18 19.93
C SER A 193 -16.45 0.09 19.83
N MET A 194 -16.90 0.39 18.62
CA MET A 194 -17.69 1.57 18.22
C MET A 194 -19.06 1.68 18.95
N GLU A 195 -19.25 0.99 20.07
CA GLU A 195 -20.40 1.03 20.96
C GLU A 195 -20.38 2.22 21.93
N TYR A 196 -19.26 2.93 22.12
CA TYR A 196 -19.23 4.11 22.99
C TYR A 196 -18.51 5.32 22.38
N GLY A 197 -19.33 6.24 21.84
CA GLY A 197 -19.18 7.68 22.02
C GLY A 197 -18.06 8.43 21.28
N LEU A 198 -18.47 9.32 20.38
CA LEU A 198 -17.69 10.52 20.03
C LEU A 198 -17.38 11.34 21.30
N PRO A 199 -16.25 12.08 21.35
CA PRO A 199 -15.34 12.37 20.24
C PRO A 199 -14.23 11.32 20.05
N LEU A 200 -13.81 11.12 18.79
CA LEU A 200 -12.64 10.31 18.44
C LEU A 200 -11.39 10.82 19.16
N THR A 201 -10.53 9.91 19.60
CA THR A 201 -9.21 10.31 20.10
C THR A 201 -8.42 11.02 18.98
N PRO A 202 -7.53 11.99 19.30
CA PRO A 202 -6.72 12.66 18.29
C PRO A 202 -5.94 11.69 17.38
N VAL A 203 -5.54 10.54 17.93
CA VAL A 203 -4.85 9.46 17.19
C VAL A 203 -5.79 8.81 16.17
N ALA A 204 -6.99 8.39 16.59
CA ALA A 204 -7.97 7.76 15.71
C ALA A 204 -8.43 8.72 14.61
N ASP A 205 -8.61 9.99 14.96
CA ASP A 205 -9.03 11.03 14.03
C ASP A 205 -7.91 11.39 13.01
N MET A 206 -6.65 11.43 13.44
CA MET A 206 -5.49 11.54 12.56
C MET A 206 -5.40 10.34 11.60
N CYS A 207 -5.44 9.12 12.13
CA CYS A 207 -5.38 7.89 11.33
C CYS A 207 -6.47 7.88 10.24
N ARG A 208 -7.72 8.17 10.60
CA ARG A 208 -8.83 8.29 9.64
C ARG A 208 -8.57 9.32 8.56
N THR A 209 -8.04 10.49 8.93
CA THR A 209 -7.74 11.58 7.99
C THR A 209 -6.58 11.21 7.06
N SER A 210 -5.53 10.59 7.59
CA SER A 210 -4.41 10.07 6.79
C SER A 210 -4.85 8.99 5.81
N ARG A 211 -5.71 8.06 6.23
CA ARG A 211 -6.29 7.02 5.36
C ARG A 211 -7.12 7.64 4.23
N HIS A 212 -7.85 8.71 4.52
CA HIS A 212 -8.63 9.45 3.52
C HIS A 212 -7.73 10.24 2.57
N ALA A 213 -6.76 10.99 3.09
CA ALA A 213 -5.79 11.74 2.28
C ALA A 213 -5.00 10.81 1.34
N LEU A 214 -4.55 9.65 1.83
CA LEU A 214 -3.88 8.65 1.01
C LEU A 214 -4.75 8.16 -0.15
N LEU A 215 -6.05 8.00 0.07
CA LEU A 215 -7.00 7.63 -0.98
C LEU A 215 -7.20 8.77 -1.99
N LEU A 216 -7.29 10.03 -1.53
CA LEU A 216 -7.39 11.20 -2.41
C LEU A 216 -6.16 11.30 -3.31
N VAL A 217 -4.96 11.18 -2.75
CA VAL A 217 -3.70 11.15 -3.53
C VAL A 217 -3.73 10.03 -4.57
N ALA A 218 -4.06 8.81 -4.14
CA ALA A 218 -4.07 7.65 -5.01
C ALA A 218 -5.10 7.76 -6.15
N THR A 219 -6.29 8.31 -5.88
CA THR A 219 -7.35 8.44 -6.90
C THR A 219 -7.20 9.65 -7.81
N ALA A 220 -6.49 10.70 -7.35
CA ALA A 220 -6.17 11.87 -8.14
C ALA A 220 -5.02 11.61 -9.13
N ARG A 221 -3.98 10.88 -8.70
CA ARG A 221 -2.81 10.53 -9.54
C ARG A 221 -2.36 9.07 -9.33
N PRO A 222 -3.14 8.08 -9.79
CA PRO A 222 -2.85 6.65 -9.60
C PRO A 222 -1.45 6.23 -10.05
N GLN A 223 -1.00 6.70 -11.22
CA GLN A 223 0.32 6.36 -11.75
C GLN A 223 1.45 6.81 -10.83
N VAL A 224 1.39 8.04 -10.32
CA VAL A 224 2.40 8.61 -9.41
C VAL A 224 2.41 7.85 -8.09
N PHE A 225 1.23 7.54 -7.56
CA PHE A 225 1.07 6.76 -6.34
C PHE A 225 1.69 5.35 -6.47
N ILE A 226 1.27 4.59 -7.48
CA ILE A 226 1.72 3.20 -7.70
C ILE A 226 3.22 3.14 -7.93
N THR A 227 3.76 3.94 -8.87
CA THR A 227 5.19 3.90 -9.20
C THR A 227 6.08 4.35 -8.06
N THR A 228 5.64 5.34 -7.26
CA THR A 228 6.38 5.78 -6.07
C THR A 228 6.38 4.70 -5.00
N LEU A 229 5.22 4.10 -4.71
CA LEU A 229 5.11 3.05 -3.71
C LEU A 229 5.90 1.79 -4.09
N ALA A 230 5.84 1.38 -5.37
CA ALA A 230 6.64 0.26 -5.88
C ALA A 230 8.15 0.53 -5.76
N ARG A 231 8.60 1.77 -6.00
CA ARG A 231 10.00 2.16 -5.78
C ARG A 231 10.41 2.05 -4.31
N GLU A 232 9.55 2.47 -3.38
CA GLU A 232 9.82 2.31 -1.94
C GLU A 232 9.81 0.85 -1.50
N VAL A 233 8.91 0.02 -2.06
CA VAL A 233 8.91 -1.44 -1.86
C VAL A 233 10.20 -2.07 -2.38
N ALA A 234 10.68 -1.67 -3.55
CA ALA A 234 11.96 -2.14 -4.08
C ALA A 234 13.13 -1.77 -3.15
N ARG A 235 13.18 -0.53 -2.67
CA ARG A 235 14.17 -0.08 -1.67
C ARG A 235 14.11 -0.90 -0.39
N TYR A 236 12.90 -1.14 0.12
CA TYR A 236 12.70 -1.99 1.29
C TYR A 236 13.19 -3.42 1.06
N ASN A 237 12.90 -4.02 -0.09
CA ASN A 237 13.33 -5.38 -0.41
C ASN A 237 14.87 -5.48 -0.52
N THR A 238 15.53 -4.48 -1.12
CA THR A 238 17.00 -4.40 -1.14
C THR A 238 17.57 -4.27 0.27
N LEU A 239 16.94 -3.47 1.13
CA LEU A 239 17.35 -3.35 2.53
C LEU A 239 17.14 -4.66 3.29
N GLN A 240 16.04 -5.36 3.03
CA GLN A 240 15.72 -6.64 3.65
C GLN A 240 16.74 -7.73 3.32
N GLN A 241 17.21 -7.77 2.07
CA GLN A 241 18.27 -8.70 1.65
C GLN A 241 19.60 -8.43 2.37
N ASN A 242 19.87 -7.17 2.74
CA ASN A 242 21.10 -6.75 3.42
C ASN A 242 20.94 -6.52 4.93
N ALA A 243 19.78 -6.85 5.50
CA ALA A 243 19.43 -6.44 6.86
C ALA A 243 20.33 -7.04 7.95
N GLN A 244 20.81 -8.27 7.75
CA GLN A 244 21.75 -8.92 8.67
C GLN A 244 23.10 -8.20 8.69
N THR A 245 23.60 -7.80 7.52
CA THR A 245 24.87 -7.07 7.37
C THR A 245 24.77 -5.65 7.95
N LEU A 246 23.62 -5.00 7.81
CA LEU A 246 23.40 -3.60 8.21
C LEU A 246 22.82 -3.44 9.62
N ASN A 247 22.50 -4.55 10.31
CA ASN A 247 21.84 -4.56 11.63
C ASN A 247 20.58 -3.67 11.71
N VAL A 248 19.74 -3.73 10.67
CA VAL A 248 18.53 -2.88 10.56
C VAL A 248 17.28 -3.63 11.01
N ASN A 249 16.53 -3.03 11.94
CA ASN A 249 15.24 -3.56 12.34
C ASN A 249 14.14 -3.19 11.33
N LEU A 250 13.83 -4.12 10.43
CA LEU A 250 12.81 -3.93 9.39
C LEU A 250 11.37 -3.88 9.92
N SER A 251 11.11 -4.46 11.09
CA SER A 251 9.75 -4.54 11.65
C SER A 251 9.19 -3.16 12.03
N ALA A 252 10.07 -2.22 12.34
CA ALA A 252 9.72 -0.83 12.64
C ALA A 252 9.50 0.04 11.40
N SER A 253 9.80 -0.47 10.19
CA SER A 253 9.63 0.31 8.97
C SER A 253 8.16 0.63 8.71
N VAL A 254 7.92 1.82 8.14
CA VAL A 254 6.58 2.28 7.79
C VAL A 254 5.87 1.28 6.86
N LEU A 255 6.56 0.79 5.84
CA LEU A 255 6.00 -0.16 4.88
C LEU A 255 5.61 -1.50 5.53
N ALA A 256 6.40 -2.00 6.49
CA ALA A 256 6.05 -3.21 7.22
C ALA A 256 4.78 -3.04 8.06
N ARG A 257 4.56 -1.86 8.66
CA ARG A 257 3.38 -1.57 9.48
C ARG A 257 2.14 -1.21 8.64
N ALA A 258 2.30 -0.59 7.47
CA ALA A 258 1.19 -0.05 6.68
C ALA A 258 0.64 -1.01 5.59
N LYS A 259 0.96 -2.31 5.65
CA LYS A 259 0.56 -3.31 4.63
C LYS A 259 -0.94 -3.36 4.37
N ALA A 260 -1.76 -3.30 5.43
CA ALA A 260 -3.21 -3.34 5.30
C ALA A 260 -3.75 -2.11 4.57
N ASP A 261 -3.22 -0.92 4.88
CA ASP A 261 -3.63 0.33 4.24
C ASP A 261 -3.23 0.38 2.76
N MET A 262 -2.04 -0.14 2.41
CA MET A 262 -1.61 -0.26 1.01
C MET A 262 -2.58 -1.15 0.21
N LEU A 263 -2.91 -2.35 0.71
CA LEU A 263 -3.86 -3.26 0.05
C LEU A 263 -5.27 -2.66 -0.06
N ARG A 264 -5.71 -1.91 0.95
CA ARG A 264 -7.01 -1.21 0.95
C ARG A 264 -7.06 -0.15 -0.15
N VAL A 265 -6.02 0.66 -0.29
CA VAL A 265 -5.95 1.69 -1.36
C VAL A 265 -5.89 1.03 -2.73
N LEU A 266 -5.06 0.00 -2.92
CA LEU A 266 -5.00 -0.74 -4.19
C LEU A 266 -6.36 -1.34 -4.57
N SER A 267 -7.06 -1.94 -3.60
CA SER A 267 -8.41 -2.47 -3.83
C SER A 267 -9.36 -1.38 -4.32
N LYS A 268 -9.26 -0.16 -3.77
CA LYS A 268 -10.08 0.97 -4.22
C LYS A 268 -9.72 1.45 -5.63
N LEU A 269 -8.44 1.44 -6.00
CA LEU A 269 -7.99 1.77 -7.36
C LEU A 269 -8.50 0.75 -8.38
N PHE A 270 -8.58 -0.54 -8.00
CA PHE A 270 -9.13 -1.58 -8.88
C PHE A 270 -10.63 -1.38 -9.16
N GLU A 271 -11.36 -0.70 -8.29
CA GLU A 271 -12.77 -0.36 -8.53
C GLU A 271 -12.91 0.91 -9.39
N THR A 272 -12.11 1.93 -9.07
CA THR A 272 -12.36 3.32 -9.52
C THR A 272 -11.47 3.79 -10.69
N ARG A 273 -10.31 3.15 -10.89
CA ARG A 273 -9.24 3.60 -11.81
C ARG A 273 -8.62 2.43 -12.58
N GLN A 274 -9.44 1.48 -13.04
CA GLN A 274 -8.99 0.22 -13.66
C GLN A 274 -8.01 0.41 -14.83
N LEU A 275 -8.27 1.38 -15.73
CA LEU A 275 -7.43 1.61 -16.90
C LEU A 275 -5.99 1.99 -16.54
N GLU A 276 -5.81 2.84 -15.53
CA GLU A 276 -4.48 3.28 -15.09
C GLU A 276 -3.74 2.14 -14.36
N VAL A 277 -4.46 1.33 -13.59
CA VAL A 277 -3.91 0.16 -12.89
C VAL A 277 -3.41 -0.89 -13.87
N VAL A 278 -4.15 -1.18 -14.95
CA VAL A 278 -3.76 -2.19 -15.96
C VAL A 278 -2.40 -1.89 -16.56
N ASN A 279 -2.09 -0.61 -16.77
CA ASN A 279 -0.80 -0.19 -17.34
C ASN A 279 0.38 -0.39 -16.39
N LEU A 280 0.14 -0.57 -15.09
CA LEU A 280 1.14 -0.66 -14.02
C LEU A 280 0.99 -1.97 -13.23
N MET A 281 0.46 -3.02 -13.86
CA MET A 281 0.10 -4.26 -13.15
C MET A 281 1.31 -4.96 -12.52
N VAL A 282 2.52 -4.79 -13.09
CA VAL A 282 3.76 -5.34 -12.53
C VAL A 282 4.11 -4.64 -11.22
N GLU A 283 4.12 -3.31 -11.21
CA GLU A 283 4.36 -2.50 -10.01
C GLU A 283 3.30 -2.75 -8.93
N VAL A 284 2.03 -2.89 -9.35
CA VAL A 284 0.94 -3.27 -8.45
C VAL A 284 1.20 -4.64 -7.83
N MET A 285 1.65 -5.63 -8.62
CA MET A 285 1.96 -6.96 -8.10
C MET A 285 3.14 -6.91 -7.12
N ASP A 286 4.18 -6.12 -7.38
CA ASP A 286 5.31 -5.96 -6.45
C ASP A 286 4.85 -5.45 -5.08
N ILE A 287 3.95 -4.45 -5.07
CA ILE A 287 3.36 -3.91 -3.83
C ILE A 287 2.51 -4.99 -3.15
N VAL A 288 1.67 -5.71 -3.91
CA VAL A 288 0.81 -6.78 -3.37
C VAL A 288 1.64 -7.89 -2.73
N LEU A 289 2.71 -8.34 -3.38
CA LEU A 289 3.60 -9.38 -2.86
C LEU A 289 4.39 -8.93 -1.63
N HIS A 290 4.70 -7.63 -1.51
CA HIS A 290 5.25 -7.07 -0.29
C HIS A 290 4.25 -7.09 0.88
N CYS A 291 2.98 -6.79 0.59
CA CYS A 291 1.93 -6.70 1.61
C CYS A 291 1.44 -8.07 2.08
N ILE A 292 1.40 -9.06 1.18
CA ILE A 292 0.94 -10.42 1.49
C ILE A 292 2.07 -11.24 2.09
N ASP A 293 1.74 -12.08 3.07
CA ASP A 293 2.69 -13.09 3.54
C ASP A 293 2.92 -14.15 2.45
N THR A 294 4.16 -14.21 1.95
CA THR A 294 4.59 -15.25 1.00
C THR A 294 4.38 -16.67 1.51
N GLY A 295 4.33 -16.89 2.84
CA GLY A 295 3.95 -18.14 3.48
C GLY A 295 2.52 -18.56 3.15
N HIS A 296 1.57 -17.62 3.15
CA HIS A 296 0.18 -17.90 2.77
C HIS A 296 0.06 -18.34 1.31
N LEU A 297 0.81 -17.72 0.39
CA LEU A 297 0.82 -18.08 -1.04
C LEU A 297 1.46 -19.45 -1.33
N ARG A 298 2.08 -20.11 -0.32
CA ARG A 298 2.55 -21.50 -0.45
C ARG A 298 1.42 -22.52 -0.25
N ALA A 299 0.36 -22.13 0.44
CA ALA A 299 -0.75 -23.01 0.82
C ALA A 299 -2.07 -22.64 0.13
N LYS A 300 -2.28 -21.35 -0.16
CA LYS A 300 -3.52 -20.80 -0.71
C LYS A 300 -3.28 -20.16 -2.07
N THR A 301 -4.32 -20.13 -2.89
CA THR A 301 -4.25 -19.42 -4.17
C THR A 301 -4.24 -17.90 -3.98
N LEU A 302 -3.66 -17.15 -4.92
CA LEU A 302 -3.77 -15.69 -4.94
C LEU A 302 -5.24 -15.22 -4.93
N GLN A 303 -6.14 -16.00 -5.55
CA GLN A 303 -7.58 -15.77 -5.54
C GLN A 303 -8.17 -15.83 -4.11
N GLU A 304 -7.66 -16.71 -3.24
CA GLU A 304 -8.13 -16.81 -1.85
C GLU A 304 -7.53 -15.72 -0.94
N VAL A 305 -6.29 -15.30 -1.21
CA VAL A 305 -5.58 -14.35 -0.35
C VAL A 305 -5.89 -12.91 -0.71
N PHE A 306 -5.99 -12.60 -2.01
CA PHE A 306 -6.28 -11.26 -2.51
C PHE A 306 -7.07 -11.33 -3.84
N PRO A 307 -8.38 -11.68 -3.79
CA PRO A 307 -9.19 -11.97 -4.98
C PRO A 307 -9.28 -10.82 -5.99
N THR A 308 -9.17 -9.57 -5.54
CA THR A 308 -9.45 -8.39 -6.36
C THR A 308 -8.48 -8.25 -7.54
N ILE A 309 -7.21 -8.67 -7.38
CA ILE A 309 -6.20 -8.60 -8.46
C ILE A 309 -6.38 -9.70 -9.52
N CYS A 310 -7.03 -10.82 -9.16
CA CYS A 310 -7.26 -11.93 -10.09
C CYS A 310 -8.40 -11.66 -11.08
N ARG A 311 -9.09 -10.50 -10.97
CA ARG A 311 -10.06 -10.03 -11.96
C ARG A 311 -9.40 -9.57 -13.26
N PHE A 312 -8.09 -9.27 -13.23
CA PHE A 312 -7.33 -8.84 -14.40
C PHE A 312 -6.78 -10.06 -15.14
N PRO A 313 -7.19 -10.32 -16.41
CA PRO A 313 -6.79 -11.55 -17.11
C PRO A 313 -5.29 -11.67 -17.38
N MET A 314 -4.54 -10.57 -17.33
CA MET A 314 -3.07 -10.56 -17.45
C MET A 314 -2.35 -11.10 -16.21
N VAL A 315 -3.07 -11.41 -15.12
CA VAL A 315 -2.53 -11.98 -13.88
C VAL A 315 -2.93 -13.45 -13.78
N ALA A 316 -1.95 -14.34 -13.61
CA ALA A 316 -2.18 -15.76 -13.40
C ALA A 316 -1.34 -16.30 -12.25
N HIS A 317 -1.89 -17.23 -11.46
CA HIS A 317 -1.19 -17.89 -10.37
C HIS A 317 -1.24 -19.41 -10.54
N CYS A 318 -0.09 -20.08 -10.44
CA CYS A 318 0.03 -21.52 -10.37
C CYS A 318 0.51 -21.94 -8.98
N LEU A 319 -0.39 -22.51 -8.18
CA LEU A 319 -0.07 -22.97 -6.82
C LEU A 319 0.93 -24.13 -6.85
N GLN A 320 0.82 -25.05 -7.81
CA GLN A 320 1.69 -26.23 -7.93
C GLN A 320 3.17 -25.85 -8.15
N THR A 321 3.43 -24.92 -9.07
CA THR A 321 4.80 -24.44 -9.34
C THR A 321 5.21 -23.27 -8.46
N ARG A 322 4.26 -22.72 -7.68
CA ARG A 322 4.42 -21.52 -6.86
C ARG A 322 4.92 -20.33 -7.69
N ARG A 323 4.25 -20.09 -8.82
CA ARG A 323 4.57 -19.01 -9.75
C ARG A 323 3.39 -18.09 -9.97
N ILE A 324 3.69 -16.81 -10.09
CA ILE A 324 2.73 -15.79 -10.53
C ILE A 324 3.26 -15.20 -11.83
N ALA A 325 2.41 -15.09 -12.83
CA ALA A 325 2.68 -14.45 -14.10
C ALA A 325 1.87 -13.16 -14.19
N VAL A 326 2.52 -12.08 -14.58
CA VAL A 326 1.89 -10.78 -14.80
C VAL A 326 2.33 -10.26 -16.16
N GLY A 327 1.35 -10.01 -17.03
CA GLY A 327 1.57 -9.35 -18.29
C GLY A 327 1.71 -7.85 -18.13
N ALA A 328 2.68 -7.24 -18.80
CA ALA A 328 2.89 -5.80 -18.81
C ALA A 328 2.38 -5.15 -20.10
N GLN A 329 2.10 -3.85 -20.04
CA GLN A 329 1.61 -3.06 -21.17
C GLN A 329 2.63 -2.92 -22.31
N ASN A 330 3.92 -3.09 -22.02
CA ASN A 330 5.02 -3.05 -22.99
C ASN A 330 5.38 -4.42 -23.58
N GLY A 331 4.57 -5.45 -23.34
CA GLY A 331 4.81 -6.80 -23.86
C GLY A 331 5.81 -7.65 -23.05
N GLN A 332 6.32 -7.12 -21.94
CA GLN A 332 7.10 -7.91 -20.99
C GLN A 332 6.17 -8.82 -20.16
N LEU A 333 6.65 -10.01 -19.84
CA LEU A 333 6.05 -10.93 -18.89
C LEU A 333 6.91 -10.93 -17.63
N ALA A 334 6.34 -10.47 -16.52
CA ALA A 334 6.93 -10.63 -15.20
C ALA A 334 6.53 -11.99 -14.61
N LEU A 335 7.52 -12.84 -14.34
CA LEU A 335 7.34 -14.17 -13.77
C LEU A 335 7.97 -14.23 -12.38
N TYR A 336 7.12 -14.26 -11.36
CA TYR A 336 7.49 -14.32 -9.94
C TYR A 336 7.60 -15.77 -9.47
N GLU A 337 8.77 -16.16 -8.97
CA GLU A 337 9.01 -17.45 -8.33
C GLU A 337 8.99 -17.32 -6.80
N LEU A 338 7.92 -17.80 -6.17
CA LEU A 338 7.70 -17.63 -4.72
C LEU A 338 8.63 -18.48 -3.84
N LYS A 339 9.33 -19.47 -4.41
CA LYS A 339 10.32 -20.28 -3.68
C LYS A 339 11.63 -19.53 -3.42
N GLY A 340 12.04 -18.65 -4.33
CA GLY A 340 13.33 -17.97 -4.29
C GLY A 340 13.25 -16.44 -4.22
N SER A 341 12.04 -15.88 -4.16
CA SER A 341 11.79 -14.42 -4.23
C SER A 341 12.47 -13.77 -5.45
N LYS A 342 12.43 -14.45 -6.59
CA LYS A 342 12.98 -13.98 -7.86
C LYS A 342 11.86 -13.56 -8.80
N CYS A 343 12.06 -12.44 -9.49
CA CYS A 343 11.21 -12.01 -10.60
C CYS A 343 12.05 -12.03 -11.88
N GLN A 344 11.54 -12.69 -12.93
CA GLN A 344 12.13 -12.65 -14.27
C GLN A 344 11.27 -11.75 -15.16
N SER A 345 11.90 -10.84 -15.90
CA SER A 345 11.24 -10.10 -16.99
C SER A 345 11.59 -10.78 -18.31
N ILE A 346 10.56 -11.23 -19.04
CA ILE A 346 10.72 -11.97 -20.30
C ILE A 346 10.07 -11.14 -21.42
N PRO A 347 10.80 -10.83 -22.51
CA PRO A 347 10.21 -10.17 -23.68
C PRO A 347 9.30 -11.17 -24.40
N ALA A 348 8.01 -11.15 -24.06
CA ALA A 348 7.06 -12.15 -24.52
C ALA A 348 6.32 -11.75 -25.79
N HIS A 349 6.02 -10.46 -25.90
CA HIS A 349 5.26 -9.86 -26.99
C HIS A 349 5.83 -8.48 -27.33
N VAL A 350 5.50 -7.97 -28.53
CA VAL A 350 5.88 -6.59 -28.94
C VAL A 350 4.89 -5.53 -28.43
N ALA A 351 3.71 -5.96 -28.01
CA ALA A 351 2.63 -5.13 -27.48
C ALA A 351 2.08 -5.71 -26.17
N GLY A 352 1.26 -4.93 -25.47
CA GLY A 352 0.72 -5.28 -24.16
C GLY A 352 0.12 -6.68 -24.08
N ILE A 353 0.45 -7.38 -22.99
CA ILE A 353 -0.08 -8.71 -22.70
C ILE A 353 -1.42 -8.56 -22.01
N THR A 354 -2.49 -8.95 -22.69
CA THR A 354 -3.87 -8.78 -22.22
C THR A 354 -4.39 -9.96 -21.42
N ALA A 355 -3.81 -11.15 -21.58
CA ALA A 355 -4.19 -12.33 -20.81
C ALA A 355 -3.02 -13.30 -20.59
N CYS A 356 -3.04 -13.96 -19.43
CA CYS A 356 -2.09 -14.98 -19.00
C CYS A 356 -2.86 -16.16 -18.39
N ALA A 357 -2.40 -17.39 -18.59
CA ALA A 357 -2.97 -18.56 -17.90
C ALA A 357 -1.97 -19.70 -17.80
N PHE A 358 -1.81 -20.26 -16.59
CA PHE A 358 -1.05 -21.50 -16.40
C PHE A 358 -1.92 -22.72 -16.67
N ALA A 359 -1.33 -23.74 -17.31
CA ALA A 359 -1.91 -25.06 -17.37
C ALA A 359 -2.04 -25.63 -15.95
N HIS A 360 -3.03 -26.49 -15.72
CA HIS A 360 -3.30 -27.06 -14.39
C HIS A 360 -2.13 -27.87 -13.83
N ASP A 361 -1.32 -28.50 -14.70
CA ASP A 361 -0.12 -29.25 -14.32
C ASP A 361 1.14 -28.37 -14.17
N GLY A 362 1.01 -27.07 -14.41
CA GLY A 362 2.06 -26.07 -14.29
C GLY A 362 3.19 -26.16 -15.33
N LYS A 363 3.09 -27.04 -16.33
CA LYS A 363 4.16 -27.22 -17.34
C LYS A 363 4.21 -26.10 -18.34
N PHE A 364 3.04 -25.55 -18.68
CA PHE A 364 2.92 -24.49 -19.67
C PHE A 364 2.27 -23.24 -19.07
N LEU A 365 2.73 -22.10 -19.55
CA LEU A 365 2.09 -20.80 -19.40
C LEU A 365 1.70 -20.31 -20.78
N ALA A 366 0.47 -19.87 -20.95
CA ALA A 366 0.02 -19.18 -22.14
C ALA A 366 -0.06 -17.67 -21.89
N THR A 367 0.37 -16.88 -22.87
CA THR A 367 0.22 -15.42 -22.90
C THR A 367 -0.45 -15.00 -24.19
N TYR A 368 -1.26 -13.95 -24.14
CA TYR A 368 -1.96 -13.42 -25.30
C TYR A 368 -1.84 -11.90 -25.37
N SER A 369 -1.46 -11.40 -26.54
CA SER A 369 -1.52 -9.98 -26.88
C SER A 369 -2.60 -9.75 -27.93
N GLN A 370 -3.64 -9.01 -27.53
CA GLN A 370 -4.74 -8.61 -28.40
C GLN A 370 -4.29 -7.70 -29.55
N SER A 371 -3.39 -6.76 -29.29
CA SER A 371 -2.87 -5.84 -30.32
C SER A 371 -1.98 -6.54 -31.36
N GLU A 372 -1.24 -7.57 -30.94
CA GLU A 372 -0.44 -8.41 -31.83
C GLU A 372 -1.26 -9.52 -32.50
N ALA A 373 -2.50 -9.75 -32.03
CA ALA A 373 -3.32 -10.91 -32.36
C ALA A 373 -2.51 -12.23 -32.23
N ARG A 374 -1.73 -12.36 -31.15
CA ARG A 374 -0.78 -13.47 -30.98
C ARG A 374 -0.95 -14.17 -29.64
N LEU A 375 -1.04 -15.50 -29.69
CA LEU A 375 -0.99 -16.40 -28.53
C LEU A 375 0.39 -17.08 -28.49
N SER A 376 1.06 -17.08 -27.34
CA SER A 376 2.35 -17.73 -27.14
C SER A 376 2.31 -18.70 -25.95
N PHE A 377 2.98 -19.83 -26.09
CA PHE A 377 3.15 -20.86 -25.07
C PHE A 377 4.58 -20.87 -24.57
N TRP A 378 4.73 -20.91 -23.25
CA TRP A 378 5.99 -20.82 -22.56
C TRP A 378 6.19 -22.04 -21.67
N GLN A 379 7.42 -22.53 -21.65
CA GLN A 379 7.84 -23.59 -20.74
C GLN A 379 9.05 -23.12 -19.93
N THR A 380 9.01 -23.35 -18.63
CA THR A 380 10.14 -23.06 -17.75
C THR A 380 10.84 -24.33 -17.35
N SER A 381 12.12 -24.43 -17.71
CA SER A 381 13.00 -25.53 -17.30
C SER A 381 14.02 -25.03 -16.29
N SER A 382 14.21 -25.78 -15.22
CA SER A 382 15.38 -25.63 -14.35
C SER A 382 16.62 -26.18 -15.07
N GLY A 383 17.82 -25.71 -14.72
CA GLY A 383 19.07 -26.26 -15.25
C GLY A 383 19.17 -27.78 -15.02
N MET A 384 20.00 -28.47 -15.81
CA MET A 384 20.25 -29.91 -15.65
C MET A 384 20.59 -30.23 -14.20
N PHE A 385 19.89 -31.21 -13.62
CA PHE A 385 20.06 -31.63 -12.21
C PHE A 385 19.87 -30.52 -11.16
N GLY A 386 19.14 -29.45 -11.48
CA GLY A 386 18.95 -28.30 -10.58
C GLY A 386 20.16 -27.37 -10.50
N LEU A 387 21.22 -27.67 -11.25
CA LEU A 387 22.42 -26.86 -11.39
C LEU A 387 22.27 -26.02 -12.67
N GLY A 388 21.94 -24.74 -12.49
CA GLY A 388 21.80 -23.77 -13.57
C GLY A 388 20.58 -22.87 -13.42
N ASN A 389 20.62 -21.72 -14.09
CA ASN A 389 19.54 -20.74 -14.02
C ASN A 389 18.24 -21.31 -14.61
N THR A 390 17.12 -21.01 -13.94
CA THR A 390 15.79 -21.26 -14.48
C THR A 390 15.60 -20.45 -15.76
N GLN A 391 15.24 -21.12 -16.85
CA GLN A 391 15.04 -20.52 -18.16
C GLN A 391 13.60 -20.74 -18.60
N THR A 392 12.93 -19.66 -18.96
CA THR A 392 11.58 -19.70 -19.52
C THR A 392 11.67 -19.36 -20.99
N LYS A 393 11.25 -20.28 -21.87
CA LYS A 393 11.36 -20.13 -23.32
C LYS A 393 9.99 -20.27 -23.98
N CYS A 394 9.78 -19.52 -25.05
CA CYS A 394 8.62 -19.69 -25.92
C CYS A 394 8.80 -20.99 -26.71
N VAL A 395 7.88 -21.94 -26.54
CA VAL A 395 7.91 -23.23 -27.24
C VAL A 395 7.04 -23.23 -28.49
N LYS A 396 6.01 -22.38 -28.52
CA LYS A 396 5.08 -22.29 -29.64
C LYS A 396 4.34 -20.97 -29.64
N SER A 397 3.95 -20.49 -30.81
CA SER A 397 3.05 -19.35 -30.95
C SER A 397 2.07 -19.54 -32.09
N PHE A 398 0.94 -18.88 -32.01
CA PHE A 398 -0.10 -18.86 -33.02
C PHE A 398 -0.52 -17.43 -33.31
N SER A 399 -0.77 -17.15 -34.58
CA SER A 399 -1.55 -15.97 -34.97
C SER A 399 -3.03 -16.30 -34.78
N THR A 400 -3.77 -15.34 -34.23
CA THR A 400 -5.20 -15.42 -33.97
C THR A 400 -5.95 -14.50 -34.93
N ALA A 401 -7.25 -14.69 -35.08
CA ALA A 401 -8.06 -13.76 -35.86
C ALA A 401 -7.92 -12.33 -35.30
N PRO A 402 -7.82 -11.30 -36.15
CA PRO A 402 -7.78 -9.92 -35.70
C PRO A 402 -9.00 -9.60 -34.84
N VAL A 403 -8.77 -8.95 -33.70
CA VAL A 403 -9.83 -8.63 -32.76
C VAL A 403 -10.68 -7.48 -33.32
N PRO A 404 -12.02 -7.60 -33.32
CA PRO A 404 -12.90 -6.55 -33.82
C PRO A 404 -12.62 -5.20 -33.18
N GLU A 405 -12.69 -4.13 -33.98
CA GLU A 405 -12.31 -2.78 -33.54
C GLU A 405 -13.14 -2.31 -32.33
N ILE A 406 -14.42 -2.70 -32.25
CA ILE A 406 -15.29 -2.39 -31.11
C ILE A 406 -14.80 -2.97 -29.78
N VAL A 407 -14.08 -4.10 -29.81
CA VAL A 407 -13.47 -4.72 -28.63
C VAL A 407 -12.17 -4.00 -28.27
N ARG A 408 -11.48 -3.38 -29.23
CA ARG A 408 -10.28 -2.55 -28.98
C ARG A 408 -10.62 -1.22 -28.28
N LEU A 409 -11.84 -0.73 -28.42
CA LEU A 409 -12.27 0.54 -27.83
C LEU A 409 -12.45 0.48 -26.31
N ASN A 410 -12.58 -0.71 -25.72
CA ASN A 410 -12.66 -0.88 -24.26
C ASN A 410 -11.50 -1.76 -23.76
N PRO A 411 -10.41 -1.17 -23.26
CA PRO A 411 -9.24 -1.92 -22.76
C PRO A 411 -9.54 -2.85 -21.58
N LEU A 412 -10.72 -2.73 -20.95
CA LEU A 412 -11.15 -3.59 -19.84
C LEU A 412 -11.94 -4.82 -20.33
N ARG A 413 -12.43 -4.81 -21.58
CA ARG A 413 -12.97 -6.00 -22.24
C ARG A 413 -11.81 -6.73 -22.91
N THR A 414 -11.10 -7.54 -22.14
CA THR A 414 -9.98 -8.33 -22.64
C THR A 414 -10.38 -9.78 -22.85
N ALA A 415 -9.67 -10.44 -23.76
CA ALA A 415 -9.82 -11.88 -23.95
C ALA A 415 -9.44 -12.65 -22.68
N ARG A 416 -10.00 -13.84 -22.53
CA ARG A 416 -9.67 -14.77 -21.44
C ARG A 416 -9.04 -16.03 -22.00
N LEU A 417 -8.06 -16.55 -21.27
CA LEU A 417 -7.42 -17.82 -21.57
C LEU A 417 -7.89 -18.87 -20.58
N VAL A 418 -8.42 -19.99 -21.10
CA VAL A 418 -8.92 -21.09 -20.28
C VAL A 418 -8.35 -22.40 -20.80
N TRP A 419 -7.59 -23.10 -19.96
CA TRP A 419 -7.06 -24.42 -20.29
C TRP A 419 -8.18 -25.46 -20.22
N ILE A 420 -8.46 -26.12 -21.34
CA ILE A 420 -9.43 -27.22 -21.43
C ILE A 420 -8.81 -28.51 -20.87
N ASN A 421 -7.52 -28.72 -21.16
CA ASN A 421 -6.71 -29.81 -20.64
C ASN A 421 -5.24 -29.35 -20.55
N ALA A 422 -4.30 -30.23 -20.24
CA ALA A 422 -2.88 -29.88 -20.07
C ALA A 422 -2.17 -29.37 -21.34
N ARG A 423 -2.76 -29.54 -22.53
CA ARG A 423 -2.16 -29.18 -23.82
C ARG A 423 -3.01 -28.26 -24.69
N THR A 424 -4.31 -28.15 -24.43
CA THR A 424 -5.25 -27.36 -25.24
C THR A 424 -5.81 -26.20 -24.42
N ILE A 425 -5.73 -25.00 -25.00
CA ILE A 425 -6.28 -23.77 -24.42
C ILE A 425 -7.36 -23.20 -25.33
N ALA A 426 -8.42 -22.67 -24.72
CA ALA A 426 -9.41 -21.83 -25.36
C ALA A 426 -9.05 -20.36 -25.15
N LEU A 427 -9.02 -19.61 -26.25
CA LEU A 427 -9.05 -18.15 -26.26
C LEU A 427 -10.52 -17.72 -26.40
N LEU A 428 -11.03 -17.09 -25.36
CA LEU A 428 -12.40 -16.57 -25.30
C LEU A 428 -12.36 -15.07 -25.48
N MET A 429 -12.94 -14.59 -26.57
CA MET A 429 -12.99 -13.18 -26.90
C MET A 429 -14.21 -12.51 -26.24
N PRO A 430 -14.16 -11.19 -26.00
CA PRO A 430 -15.28 -10.44 -25.39
C PRO A 430 -16.57 -10.41 -26.21
N ASP A 431 -16.50 -10.72 -27.51
CA ASP A 431 -17.65 -10.86 -28.40
C ASP A 431 -18.31 -12.24 -28.32
N GLY A 432 -17.77 -13.15 -27.49
CA GLY A 432 -18.24 -14.51 -27.32
C GLY A 432 -17.61 -15.52 -28.27
N SER A 433 -16.74 -15.10 -29.21
CA SER A 433 -16.02 -16.03 -30.07
C SER A 433 -15.00 -16.86 -29.28
N GLU A 434 -14.91 -18.14 -29.64
CA GLU A 434 -13.98 -19.10 -29.03
C GLU A 434 -13.06 -19.67 -30.10
N SER A 435 -11.76 -19.69 -29.82
CA SER A 435 -10.76 -20.37 -30.66
C SER A 435 -9.88 -21.26 -29.79
N ARG A 436 -9.57 -22.46 -30.27
CA ARG A 436 -8.79 -23.47 -29.53
C ARG A 436 -7.42 -23.66 -30.13
N PHE A 437 -6.41 -23.75 -29.28
CA PHE A 437 -5.01 -23.93 -29.66
C PHE A 437 -4.36 -25.02 -28.82
N SER A 438 -3.52 -25.83 -29.45
CA SER A 438 -2.80 -26.91 -28.77
C SER A 438 -1.29 -26.71 -28.85
N VAL A 439 -0.62 -26.85 -27.71
CA VAL A 439 0.85 -26.78 -27.61
C VAL A 439 1.51 -28.03 -28.19
#